data_AF-A0A3B0WN74-F1
#
_entry.id   AF-A0A3B0WN74-F1
#
_cell.length_a   1.000
_cell.length_b   1.000
_cell.length_c   1.000
_cell.angle_alpha   90.00
_cell.angle_beta   90.00
_cell.angle_gamma   90.00
#
_symmetry.space_group_name_H-M   'P 1'
#
loop_
_entity.id
_entity.type
_entity.pdbx_description
1 polymer ?
#
loop_
_entity_poly.entity_id
_entity_poly.type
_entity_poly.pdbx_seq_one_letter_code
_entity_poly.pdbx_strand_id
1 'polypeptide(L)'
;WYSYSRRRMFGAKNAITAVVDAQPRFRYGITKFRNQNMFTEVPAKAVTDVASHNFDLKDALYADDQQAIGTDLLNGLSTVGDYFKGGSSEGSDPIYYSCQKNFQIVFTDGYWNDSLTFADVDGDGVSATASDVAYSFFKNDLSVLPDEVIPDKGTEAELDPDGDNRTWQHLISFTVAFGILGNMVDSDGDGWPEADATGTPWPDGTPVKSGNWGDPSGIVSIPAKVDDLWHVAWNTNGTFAAASSPEEVVEKLIKAIKNIRDRVGSASAVALNSGTLNANSRVYQASFDSTKWSGKIRAVPIQDGPVDESPKDGTDDSPAECASFPALGELCAQEWEASEKLVTRSASDRKIFTFSSDTFTGIEFKDLTNLGTAQQTALKTSPDTPFTVESDAIGQLRLDYIRGDSGNEGVSASEFRERQTLGAGINKLGDVVHSAPAFVGKPNFFYPNNLEADSYNAFKTTYKNRDGVVYVGANDGMLHAFDASNKTSKGDELFAYIPGKLVNKLSRLTSQNYNQNHTYYVDGSPVIFDAYDGAWKTLLSATAGAGGQLVYGLDV
;
A
#
# COMPACT_ATOMS: atom_id res chain seq x y z
N TRP A 1 35.80 20.31 -5.45
CA TRP A 1 34.43 20.79 -5.74
C TRP A 1 33.81 20.05 -6.91
N TYR A 2 34.42 20.01 -8.11
CA TYR A 2 33.93 19.23 -9.27
C TYR A 2 33.78 17.71 -9.00
N SER A 3 34.74 17.10 -8.31
CA SER A 3 34.67 15.70 -7.86
C SER A 3 33.66 15.45 -6.72
N TYR A 4 33.26 16.51 -6.02
CA TYR A 4 32.33 16.45 -4.89
C TYR A 4 30.88 16.54 -5.37
N SER A 5 30.55 17.53 -6.21
CA SER A 5 29.24 17.68 -6.87
C SER A 5 28.87 16.46 -7.72
N ARG A 6 29.82 15.90 -8.47
CA ARG A 6 29.58 14.70 -9.31
C ARG A 6 29.17 13.46 -8.51
N ARG A 7 29.71 13.30 -7.28
CA ARG A 7 29.32 12.19 -6.39
C ARG A 7 27.92 12.38 -5.81
N ARG A 8 27.55 13.62 -5.48
CA ARG A 8 26.20 13.95 -5.00
C ARG A 8 25.14 13.74 -6.08
N MET A 9 25.44 14.17 -7.30
CA MET A 9 24.59 13.93 -8.48
C MET A 9 24.35 12.43 -8.71
N PHE A 10 25.39 11.60 -8.69
CA PHE A 10 25.20 10.15 -8.84
C PHE A 10 24.39 9.54 -7.68
N GLY A 11 24.58 10.02 -6.45
CA GLY A 11 23.76 9.65 -5.30
C GLY A 11 22.28 9.99 -5.50
N ALA A 12 21.98 11.22 -5.92
CA ALA A 12 20.62 11.68 -6.18
C ALA A 12 19.95 10.92 -7.34
N LYS A 13 20.67 10.70 -8.45
CA LYS A 13 20.16 9.90 -9.58
C LYS A 13 19.83 8.47 -9.16
N ASN A 14 20.73 7.81 -8.43
CA ASN A 14 20.49 6.46 -7.92
C ASN A 14 19.31 6.42 -6.93
N ALA A 15 19.16 7.46 -6.11
CA ALA A 15 18.01 7.59 -5.22
C ALA A 15 16.71 7.70 -6.03
N ILE A 16 16.63 8.66 -6.96
CA ILE A 16 15.45 8.87 -7.81
C ILE A 16 15.10 7.61 -8.61
N THR A 17 16.07 6.92 -9.20
CA THR A 17 15.80 5.68 -9.94
C THR A 17 15.36 4.55 -9.03
N ALA A 18 15.87 4.45 -7.80
CA ALA A 18 15.38 3.51 -6.81
C ALA A 18 13.90 3.76 -6.43
N VAL A 19 13.44 5.02 -6.42
CA VAL A 19 12.00 5.35 -6.26
C VAL A 19 11.19 4.73 -7.38
N VAL A 20 11.60 5.00 -8.61
CA VAL A 20 10.89 4.56 -9.82
C VAL A 20 10.88 3.02 -9.90
N ASP A 21 12.00 2.38 -9.56
CA ASP A 21 12.16 0.93 -9.55
C ASP A 21 11.37 0.24 -8.43
N ALA A 22 11.21 0.90 -7.28
CA ALA A 22 10.39 0.37 -6.20
C ALA A 22 8.92 0.28 -6.58
N GLN A 23 8.42 1.16 -7.46
CA GLN A 23 7.02 1.21 -7.89
C GLN A 23 6.89 1.37 -9.41
N PRO A 24 7.23 0.33 -10.20
CA PRO A 24 7.29 0.43 -11.66
C PRO A 24 5.93 0.69 -12.31
N ARG A 25 4.83 0.56 -11.56
CA ARG A 25 3.45 0.78 -12.02
C ARG A 25 2.93 2.20 -11.77
N PHE A 26 3.67 3.03 -11.03
CA PHE A 26 3.32 4.43 -10.84
C PHE A 26 3.65 5.24 -12.10
N ARG A 27 2.87 6.28 -12.35
CA ARG A 27 3.08 7.20 -13.46
C ARG A 27 4.00 8.32 -13.00
N TYR A 28 5.24 8.31 -13.49
CA TYR A 28 6.23 9.31 -13.11
C TYR A 28 6.41 10.37 -14.20
N GLY A 29 6.51 11.61 -13.76
CA GLY A 29 7.13 12.70 -14.50
C GLY A 29 8.41 13.13 -13.78
N ILE A 30 9.28 13.84 -14.47
CA ILE A 30 10.50 14.39 -13.87
C ILE A 30 10.85 15.74 -14.50
N THR A 31 11.32 16.65 -13.65
CA THR A 31 11.86 17.94 -14.09
C THR A 31 13.04 18.34 -13.22
N LYS A 32 13.74 19.41 -13.62
CA LYS A 32 14.84 20.02 -12.87
C LYS A 32 14.53 21.49 -12.61
N PHE A 33 14.98 22.00 -11.46
CA PHE A 33 14.72 23.38 -11.03
C PHE A 33 15.18 24.44 -12.04
N ARG A 34 16.31 24.20 -12.71
CA ARG A 34 16.92 25.16 -13.63
C ARG A 34 17.33 24.50 -14.94
N ASN A 35 17.08 25.21 -16.05
CA ASN A 35 17.28 24.78 -17.44
C ASN A 35 16.34 23.63 -17.85
N GLN A 36 15.15 24.00 -18.33
CA GLN A 36 13.98 23.15 -18.68
C GLN A 36 14.18 22.18 -19.85
N ASN A 37 15.42 21.92 -20.29
CA ASN A 37 15.67 20.92 -21.34
C ASN A 37 15.36 19.47 -20.89
N MET A 38 14.96 19.28 -19.63
CA MET A 38 14.47 18.02 -19.10
C MET A 38 13.15 18.27 -18.38
N PHE A 39 12.07 18.11 -19.12
CA PHE A 39 10.72 17.93 -18.61
C PHE A 39 10.16 16.68 -19.26
N THR A 40 9.93 15.64 -18.45
CA THR A 40 9.24 14.43 -18.88
C THR A 40 7.86 14.46 -18.24
N GLU A 41 6.83 14.54 -19.07
CA GLU A 41 5.43 14.50 -18.64
C GLU A 41 5.12 13.19 -17.91
N VAL A 42 4.16 13.26 -16.98
CA VAL A 42 3.52 12.07 -16.42
C VAL A 42 2.73 11.39 -17.55
N PRO A 43 2.81 10.05 -17.71
CA PRO A 43 2.10 9.33 -18.75
C PRO A 43 0.60 9.66 -18.80
N ALA A 44 0.13 9.99 -20.01
CA ALA A 44 -1.28 10.18 -20.27
C ALA A 44 -2.09 8.93 -19.93
N LYS A 45 -3.39 9.09 -19.63
CA LYS A 45 -4.30 7.98 -19.28
C LYS A 45 -4.27 6.81 -20.28
N ALA A 46 -4.04 7.08 -21.56
CA ALA A 46 -4.02 6.07 -22.62
C ALA A 46 -2.74 5.20 -22.62
N VAL A 47 -1.68 5.61 -21.91
CA VAL A 47 -0.42 4.87 -21.83
C VAL A 47 -0.58 3.71 -20.85
N THR A 48 -0.69 2.50 -21.37
CA THR A 48 -0.82 1.28 -20.56
C THR A 48 0.53 0.68 -20.16
N ASP A 49 1.58 0.93 -20.93
CA ASP A 49 2.95 0.49 -20.64
C ASP A 49 3.75 1.57 -19.90
N VAL A 50 3.33 1.79 -18.65
CA VAL A 50 3.97 2.74 -17.74
C VAL A 50 5.40 2.31 -17.38
N ALA A 51 5.69 1.00 -17.43
CA ALA A 51 7.01 0.47 -17.11
C ALA A 51 8.06 0.87 -18.17
N SER A 52 7.71 0.81 -19.46
CA SER A 52 8.59 1.29 -20.54
C SER A 52 8.80 2.80 -20.48
N HIS A 53 7.76 3.59 -20.20
CA HIS A 53 7.93 5.03 -19.96
C HIS A 53 8.89 5.32 -18.79
N ASN A 54 8.71 4.60 -17.68
CA ASN A 54 9.56 4.73 -16.50
C ASN A 54 11.01 4.31 -16.78
N PHE A 55 11.22 3.34 -17.66
CA PHE A 55 12.55 2.97 -18.14
C PHE A 55 13.19 4.12 -18.91
N ASP A 56 12.50 4.69 -19.91
CA ASP A 56 13.00 5.80 -20.72
C ASP A 56 13.26 7.07 -19.88
N LEU A 57 12.40 7.34 -18.90
CA LEU A 57 12.57 8.44 -17.94
C LEU A 57 13.88 8.30 -17.15
N LYS A 58 14.19 7.09 -16.66
CA LYS A 58 15.45 6.82 -15.95
C LYS A 58 16.66 6.94 -16.86
N ASP A 59 16.57 6.45 -18.10
CA ASP A 59 17.64 6.56 -19.08
C ASP A 59 17.94 8.03 -19.40
N ALA A 60 16.90 8.86 -19.59
CA ALA A 60 17.04 10.31 -19.74
C ALA A 60 17.70 10.95 -18.51
N LEU A 61 17.30 10.56 -17.29
CA LEU A 61 17.92 11.04 -16.06
C LEU A 61 19.39 10.64 -15.95
N TYR A 62 19.77 9.42 -16.32
CA TYR A 62 21.17 9.00 -16.31
C TYR A 62 22.01 9.73 -17.36
N ALA A 63 21.45 9.97 -18.55
CA ALA A 63 22.11 10.68 -19.63
C ALA A 63 22.31 12.19 -19.36
N ASP A 64 21.51 12.79 -18.49
CA ASP A 64 21.56 14.22 -18.21
C ASP A 64 22.86 14.67 -17.53
N ASP A 65 23.58 15.63 -18.10
CA ASP A 65 24.77 16.22 -17.48
C ASP A 65 24.38 17.47 -16.70
N GLN A 66 24.00 17.30 -15.41
CA GLN A 66 23.55 18.41 -14.57
C GLN A 66 24.67 19.43 -14.39
N GLN A 67 24.45 20.63 -14.91
CA GLN A 67 25.38 21.75 -14.79
C GLN A 67 25.22 22.40 -13.41
N ALA A 68 26.32 22.83 -12.82
CA ALA A 68 26.31 23.50 -11.52
C ALA A 68 25.85 24.96 -11.65
N ILE A 69 24.54 25.17 -11.72
CA ILE A 69 23.93 26.48 -11.99
C ILE A 69 22.83 26.76 -10.96
N GLY A 70 23.19 27.27 -9.77
CA GLY A 70 22.23 27.68 -8.73
C GLY A 70 21.13 26.67 -8.36
N THR A 71 20.16 27.10 -7.56
CA THR A 71 19.08 26.25 -7.06
C THR A 71 17.77 27.05 -7.13
N ASP A 72 17.07 26.93 -8.25
CA ASP A 72 15.84 27.69 -8.55
C ASP A 72 14.59 26.95 -8.02
N LEU A 73 14.56 26.68 -6.72
CA LEU A 73 13.57 25.80 -6.09
C LEU A 73 12.15 26.38 -6.16
N LEU A 74 11.98 27.68 -5.89
CA LEU A 74 10.65 28.31 -5.85
C LEU A 74 9.99 28.22 -7.24
N ASN A 75 10.76 28.52 -8.29
CA ASN A 75 10.29 28.40 -9.67
C ASN A 75 10.01 26.93 -10.05
N GLY A 76 10.82 25.98 -9.57
CA GLY A 76 10.60 24.56 -9.79
C GLY A 76 9.28 24.06 -9.16
N LEU A 77 9.02 24.43 -7.91
CA LEU A 77 7.77 24.11 -7.21
C LEU A 77 6.56 24.73 -7.94
N SER A 78 6.67 26.00 -8.36
CA SER A 78 5.62 26.66 -9.15
C SER A 78 5.37 25.92 -10.46
N THR A 79 6.43 25.54 -11.19
CA THR A 79 6.32 24.85 -12.49
C THR A 79 5.57 23.52 -12.35
N VAL A 80 5.90 22.72 -11.33
CA VAL A 80 5.22 21.44 -11.09
C VAL A 80 3.77 21.69 -10.64
N GLY A 81 3.54 22.62 -9.73
CA GLY A 81 2.18 22.95 -9.29
C GLY A 81 1.28 23.44 -10.43
N ASP A 82 1.78 24.34 -11.28
CA ASP A 82 1.07 24.84 -12.45
C ASP A 82 0.83 23.72 -13.49
N TYR A 83 1.74 22.77 -13.61
CA TYR A 83 1.54 21.57 -14.42
C TYR A 83 0.39 20.71 -13.90
N PHE A 84 0.31 20.48 -12.59
CA PHE A 84 -0.79 19.72 -11.99
C PHE A 84 -2.13 20.45 -12.04
N LYS A 85 -2.11 21.79 -11.98
CA LYS A 85 -3.30 22.64 -12.10
C LYS A 85 -3.83 22.80 -13.53
N GLY A 86 -3.07 22.39 -14.54
CA GLY A 86 -3.41 22.62 -15.96
C GLY A 86 -3.17 24.05 -16.46
N GLY A 87 -2.30 24.80 -15.77
CA GLY A 87 -1.91 26.17 -16.13
C GLY A 87 -0.54 26.27 -16.84
N SER A 88 0.16 25.15 -17.02
CA SER A 88 1.52 25.12 -17.54
C SER A 88 1.61 25.02 -19.07
N SER A 89 2.67 25.57 -19.66
CA SER A 89 3.05 25.34 -21.06
C SER A 89 3.78 24.01 -21.30
N GLU A 90 4.14 23.30 -20.22
CA GLU A 90 4.99 22.10 -20.26
C GLU A 90 4.24 20.81 -20.65
N GLY A 91 2.90 20.80 -20.59
CA GLY A 91 2.10 19.61 -20.90
C GLY A 91 0.66 19.73 -20.42
N SER A 92 -0.14 18.69 -20.68
CA SER A 92 -1.50 18.57 -20.13
C SER A 92 -1.46 18.13 -18.67
N ASP A 93 -2.40 18.58 -17.85
CA ASP A 93 -2.43 18.19 -16.45
C ASP A 93 -2.55 16.66 -16.30
N PRO A 94 -1.88 16.08 -15.29
CA PRO A 94 -1.84 14.63 -15.11
C PRO A 94 -2.97 14.10 -14.21
N ILE A 95 -4.02 14.88 -13.93
CA ILE A 95 -5.12 14.49 -13.03
C ILE A 95 -6.29 13.94 -13.84
N TYR A 96 -6.48 12.61 -13.78
CA TYR A 96 -7.46 11.93 -14.64
C TYR A 96 -8.61 11.24 -13.89
N TYR A 97 -8.54 11.19 -12.57
CA TYR A 97 -9.53 10.52 -11.72
C TYR A 97 -9.88 11.40 -10.51
N SER A 98 -11.16 11.41 -10.14
CA SER A 98 -11.72 12.11 -8.97
C SER A 98 -11.08 11.68 -7.65
N CYS A 99 -10.65 10.43 -7.55
CA CYS A 99 -9.98 9.89 -6.37
C CYS A 99 -8.45 9.93 -6.44
N GLN A 100 -7.86 10.61 -7.44
CA GLN A 100 -6.43 10.57 -7.67
C GLN A 100 -5.65 11.37 -6.63
N LYS A 101 -4.74 10.69 -5.93
CA LYS A 101 -3.73 11.32 -5.08
C LYS A 101 -2.51 11.73 -5.90
N ASN A 102 -2.00 12.94 -5.64
CA ASN A 102 -0.87 13.50 -6.37
C ASN A 102 0.28 13.82 -5.41
N PHE A 103 1.50 13.49 -5.83
CA PHE A 103 2.69 13.64 -5.01
C PHE A 103 3.81 14.28 -5.83
N GLN A 104 4.62 15.10 -5.17
CA GLN A 104 5.91 15.53 -5.69
C GLN A 104 7.03 15.17 -4.71
N ILE A 105 8.18 14.76 -5.25
CA ILE A 105 9.39 14.51 -4.48
C ILE A 105 10.47 15.48 -4.95
N VAL A 106 10.93 16.31 -4.01
CA VAL A 106 11.86 17.40 -4.25
C VAL A 106 13.23 16.99 -3.71
N PHE A 107 14.23 16.92 -4.59
CA PHE A 107 15.61 16.65 -4.20
C PHE A 107 16.46 17.89 -4.38
N THR A 108 17.13 18.34 -3.32
CA THR A 108 18.06 19.47 -3.40
C THR A 108 19.33 19.20 -2.58
N ASP A 109 20.48 19.64 -3.07
CA ASP A 109 21.76 19.59 -2.37
C ASP A 109 22.33 20.99 -2.05
N GLY A 110 21.51 22.03 -2.28
CA GLY A 110 21.88 23.42 -2.09
C GLY A 110 20.76 24.27 -1.52
N TYR A 111 21.16 25.37 -0.89
CA TYR A 111 20.25 26.43 -0.46
C TYR A 111 19.69 27.15 -1.69
N TRP A 112 18.37 27.23 -1.80
CA TRP A 112 17.71 27.90 -2.92
C TRP A 112 18.07 29.38 -3.01
N ASN A 113 18.23 29.90 -4.22
CA ASN A 113 18.75 31.24 -4.46
C ASN A 113 18.05 32.00 -5.58
N ASP A 114 16.84 31.57 -5.92
CA ASP A 114 15.92 32.29 -6.77
C ASP A 114 14.96 33.18 -5.96
N SER A 115 14.17 33.95 -6.70
CA SER A 115 13.15 34.82 -6.15
C SER A 115 11.87 34.65 -6.95
N LEU A 116 10.76 34.45 -6.27
CA LEU A 116 9.41 34.43 -6.83
C LEU A 116 8.57 35.45 -6.08
N THR A 117 7.63 36.11 -6.76
CA THR A 117 6.62 36.93 -6.05
C THR A 117 5.45 36.02 -5.70
N PHE A 118 5.24 35.79 -4.42
CA PHE A 118 4.19 34.93 -3.92
C PHE A 118 3.61 35.50 -2.62
N ALA A 119 2.34 35.22 -2.33
CA ALA A 119 1.71 35.65 -1.08
C ALA A 119 2.16 34.79 0.09
N ASP A 120 1.99 35.29 1.32
CA ASP A 120 2.02 34.49 2.54
C ASP A 120 0.71 33.67 2.59
N VAL A 121 0.79 32.38 2.29
CA VAL A 121 -0.37 31.48 2.13
C VAL A 121 -0.67 30.71 3.41
N ASP A 122 0.36 30.43 4.22
CA ASP A 122 0.23 29.68 5.47
C ASP A 122 0.05 30.57 6.71
N GLY A 123 0.25 31.88 6.58
CA GLY A 123 0.00 32.88 7.60
C GLY A 123 1.09 33.00 8.66
N ASP A 124 2.32 32.57 8.37
CA ASP A 124 3.45 32.65 9.31
C ASP A 124 4.10 34.05 9.38
N GLY A 125 3.72 34.97 8.48
CA GLY A 125 4.24 36.33 8.39
C GLY A 125 5.46 36.51 7.47
N VAL A 126 5.92 35.45 6.80
CA VAL A 126 7.03 35.44 5.84
C VAL A 126 6.54 34.98 4.48
N SER A 127 6.38 35.92 3.55
CA SER A 127 5.92 35.60 2.18
C SER A 127 7.04 35.12 1.27
N ALA A 128 6.66 34.39 0.21
CA ALA A 128 7.54 33.95 -0.87
C ALA A 128 8.59 32.94 -0.42
N THR A 129 8.16 32.01 0.43
CA THR A 129 8.94 30.84 0.88
C THR A 129 8.66 29.62 -0.01
N ALA A 130 9.48 28.57 0.11
CA ALA A 130 9.18 27.31 -0.56
C ALA A 130 7.88 26.69 -0.01
N SER A 131 7.65 26.86 1.30
CA SER A 131 6.43 26.43 1.99
C SER A 131 5.18 27.07 1.40
N ASP A 132 5.16 28.39 1.19
CA ASP A 132 4.03 29.11 0.59
C ASP A 132 3.64 28.53 -0.77
N VAL A 133 4.65 28.34 -1.64
CA VAL A 133 4.43 27.85 -3.01
C VAL A 133 3.85 26.45 -2.96
N ALA A 134 4.46 25.54 -2.19
CA ALA A 134 3.98 24.16 -2.07
C ALA A 134 2.60 24.09 -1.41
N TYR A 135 2.36 24.87 -0.35
CA TYR A 135 1.10 24.89 0.38
C TYR A 135 -0.05 25.44 -0.47
N SER A 136 0.21 26.38 -1.38
CA SER A 136 -0.79 26.84 -2.34
C SER A 136 -1.32 25.72 -3.24
N PHE A 137 -0.49 24.77 -3.67
CA PHE A 137 -0.94 23.63 -4.48
C PHE A 137 -1.47 22.46 -3.64
N PHE A 138 -1.28 22.50 -2.32
CA PHE A 138 -1.90 21.59 -1.39
C PHE A 138 -3.30 22.05 -0.97
N LYS A 139 -3.46 23.34 -0.67
CA LYS A 139 -4.69 23.92 -0.14
C LYS A 139 -5.78 24.14 -1.20
N ASN A 140 -5.40 24.33 -2.46
CA ASN A 140 -6.38 24.61 -3.51
C ASN A 140 -6.68 23.35 -4.33
N ASP A 141 -7.92 23.23 -4.78
CA ASP A 141 -8.31 22.24 -5.78
C ASP A 141 -7.55 22.46 -7.09
N LEU A 142 -6.87 21.42 -7.55
CA LEU A 142 -6.05 21.42 -8.77
C LEU A 142 -6.82 20.93 -10.00
N SER A 143 -8.07 20.53 -9.85
CA SER A 143 -8.84 19.85 -10.87
C SER A 143 -10.26 20.39 -10.93
N VAL A 144 -11.00 19.96 -11.96
CA VAL A 144 -12.45 20.24 -12.10
C VAL A 144 -13.28 18.97 -11.96
N LEU A 145 -12.63 17.84 -11.69
CA LEU A 145 -13.29 16.56 -11.45
C LEU A 145 -13.98 16.56 -10.08
N PRO A 146 -14.91 15.63 -9.83
CA PRO A 146 -15.50 15.48 -8.50
C PRO A 146 -14.44 15.23 -7.41
N ASP A 147 -14.66 15.79 -6.23
CA ASP A 147 -13.77 15.67 -5.07
C ASP A 147 -13.99 14.33 -4.36
N GLU A 148 -13.23 13.31 -4.76
CA GLU A 148 -13.33 11.95 -4.20
C GLU A 148 -12.00 11.44 -3.63
N VAL A 149 -11.07 12.34 -3.31
CA VAL A 149 -9.80 11.95 -2.69
C VAL A 149 -10.05 11.62 -1.22
N ILE A 150 -9.77 10.38 -0.81
CA ILE A 150 -9.92 9.97 0.58
C ILE A 150 -8.78 10.57 1.42
N PRO A 151 -9.08 11.32 2.49
CA PRO A 151 -8.08 11.88 3.40
C PRO A 151 -7.16 10.81 4.01
N ASP A 152 -5.87 11.09 4.07
CA ASP A 152 -4.87 10.20 4.69
C ASP A 152 -4.49 10.59 6.11
N LYS A 153 -4.66 11.86 6.45
CA LYS A 153 -4.32 12.42 7.76
C LYS A 153 -5.43 13.33 8.23
N GLY A 154 -5.64 13.40 9.55
CA GLY A 154 -6.63 14.30 10.15
C GLY A 154 -6.40 15.78 9.84
N THR A 155 -5.17 16.16 9.47
CA THR A 155 -4.80 17.51 9.02
C THR A 155 -5.29 17.85 7.61
N GLU A 156 -5.80 16.90 6.83
CA GLU A 156 -6.44 17.11 5.51
C GLU A 156 -7.92 17.50 5.63
N ALA A 157 -8.47 17.55 6.85
CA ALA A 157 -9.83 18.03 7.09
C ALA A 157 -10.04 19.49 6.61
N GLU A 158 -8.96 20.27 6.46
CA GLU A 158 -9.03 21.62 5.88
C GLU A 158 -9.29 21.63 4.36
N LEU A 159 -9.15 20.48 3.70
CA LEU A 159 -9.34 20.28 2.27
C LEU A 159 -10.70 19.64 1.94
N ASP A 160 -11.52 19.39 2.97
CA ASP A 160 -12.84 18.77 2.85
C ASP A 160 -13.91 19.87 2.82
N PRO A 161 -14.45 20.22 1.63
CA PRO A 161 -15.41 21.31 1.49
C PRO A 161 -16.75 21.05 2.18
N ASP A 162 -17.14 19.78 2.31
CA ASP A 162 -18.50 19.38 2.67
C ASP A 162 -18.58 18.59 4.00
N GLY A 163 -17.43 18.25 4.60
CA GLY A 163 -17.33 17.51 5.85
C GLY A 163 -17.70 16.03 5.72
N ASP A 164 -17.61 15.49 4.50
CA ASP A 164 -18.02 14.11 4.17
C ASP A 164 -16.85 13.13 4.08
N ASN A 165 -15.68 13.56 4.53
CA ASN A 165 -14.43 12.80 4.53
C ASN A 165 -13.93 12.49 3.10
N ARG A 166 -14.10 13.45 2.19
CA ARG A 166 -13.49 13.50 0.86
C ARG A 166 -12.86 14.88 0.63
N THR A 167 -11.77 14.92 -0.11
CA THR A 167 -11.03 16.15 -0.41
C THR A 167 -10.88 16.34 -1.91
N TRP A 168 -10.58 17.57 -2.30
CA TRP A 168 -10.21 17.89 -3.67
C TRP A 168 -8.84 17.34 -4.05
N GLN A 169 -8.57 17.28 -5.35
CA GLN A 169 -7.26 16.83 -5.83
C GLN A 169 -6.20 17.90 -5.53
N HIS A 170 -5.21 17.53 -4.71
CA HIS A 170 -4.15 18.42 -4.24
C HIS A 170 -2.78 17.76 -4.35
N LEU A 171 -1.70 18.53 -4.17
CA LEU A 171 -0.32 18.06 -4.29
C LEU A 171 0.38 17.95 -2.92
N ILE A 172 0.79 16.74 -2.55
CA ILE A 172 1.58 16.46 -1.33
C ILE A 172 3.07 16.50 -1.66
N SER A 173 3.87 17.20 -0.85
CA SER A 173 5.30 17.43 -1.13
C SER A 173 6.22 16.68 -0.16
N PHE A 174 7.08 15.83 -0.72
CA PHE A 174 8.18 15.19 0.01
C PHE A 174 9.48 15.89 -0.33
N THR A 175 10.25 16.28 0.66
CA THR A 175 11.46 17.10 0.47
C THR A 175 12.69 16.38 0.99
N VAL A 176 13.74 16.32 0.18
CA VAL A 176 15.01 15.66 0.50
C VAL A 176 16.15 16.66 0.34
N ALA A 177 16.81 16.97 1.46
CA ALA A 177 17.99 17.82 1.52
C ALA A 177 19.26 16.96 1.63
N PHE A 178 20.20 17.13 0.69
CA PHE A 178 21.41 16.32 0.60
C PHE A 178 22.69 17.07 0.95
N GLY A 179 23.31 16.68 2.08
CA GLY A 179 24.60 17.21 2.53
C GLY A 179 24.57 18.71 2.85
N ILE A 180 23.40 19.22 3.22
CA ILE A 180 23.14 20.55 3.79
C ILE A 180 22.23 20.37 5.01
N LEU A 181 22.38 21.25 6.00
CA LEU A 181 21.64 21.19 7.26
C LEU A 181 21.00 22.55 7.54
N GLY A 182 19.83 22.51 8.17
CA GLY A 182 19.15 23.69 8.70
C GLY A 182 19.66 24.11 10.07
N ASN A 183 18.98 25.08 10.70
CA ASN A 183 19.25 25.46 12.09
C ASN A 183 18.45 24.60 13.08
N MET A 184 17.27 24.15 12.66
CA MET A 184 16.40 23.32 13.48
C MET A 184 16.95 21.89 13.55
N VAL A 185 16.61 21.18 14.64
CA VAL A 185 17.09 19.83 14.91
C VAL A 185 15.89 18.96 15.32
N ASP A 186 15.94 17.70 14.93
CA ASP A 186 15.06 16.60 15.33
C ASP A 186 15.94 15.67 16.14
N SER A 187 15.73 15.66 17.46
CA SER A 187 16.56 14.96 18.43
C SER A 187 15.98 13.61 18.85
N ASP A 188 14.66 13.41 18.72
CA ASP A 188 13.96 12.17 19.07
C ASP A 188 13.76 11.21 17.88
N GLY A 189 13.99 11.68 16.65
CA GLY A 189 13.96 10.90 15.42
C GLY A 189 12.56 10.67 14.85
N ASP A 190 11.55 11.42 15.31
CA ASP A 190 10.17 11.33 14.81
C ASP A 190 9.99 11.90 13.40
N GLY A 191 10.94 12.73 12.95
CA GLY A 191 10.97 13.39 11.65
C GLY A 191 10.69 14.90 11.68
N TRP A 192 10.45 15.47 12.85
CA TRP A 192 10.05 16.87 13.04
C TRP A 192 10.91 17.58 14.10
N PRO A 193 11.08 18.91 13.98
CA PRO A 193 11.78 19.66 15.01
C PRO A 193 10.95 19.82 16.28
N GLU A 194 11.57 19.74 17.45
CA GLU A 194 10.86 19.93 18.73
C GLU A 194 10.62 21.39 19.10
N ALA A 195 11.31 22.32 18.43
CA ALA A 195 11.25 23.75 18.69
C ALA A 195 11.23 24.59 17.41
N ASP A 196 10.67 25.79 17.53
CA ASP A 196 10.63 26.81 16.49
C ASP A 196 12.02 27.42 16.20
N ALA A 197 12.11 28.33 15.22
CA ALA A 197 13.38 28.91 14.79
C ALA A 197 14.08 29.76 15.87
N THR A 198 13.39 30.09 16.96
CA THR A 198 13.96 30.80 18.12
C THR A 198 14.46 29.84 19.21
N GLY A 199 14.23 28.54 19.05
CA GLY A 199 14.47 27.52 20.06
C GLY A 199 13.34 27.39 21.09
N THR A 200 12.16 27.96 20.82
CA THR A 200 10.99 27.82 21.68
C THR A 200 10.25 26.53 21.33
N PRO A 201 9.99 25.62 22.28
CA PRO A 201 9.25 24.38 22.00
C PRO A 201 7.88 24.64 21.39
N TRP A 202 7.45 23.79 20.46
CA TRP A 202 6.14 23.94 19.85
C TRP A 202 4.99 23.73 20.86
N PRO A 203 3.86 24.44 20.70
CA PRO A 203 2.63 24.15 21.44
C PRO A 203 2.24 22.67 21.29
N ASP A 204 1.94 22.01 22.41
CA ASP A 204 1.57 20.59 22.48
C ASP A 204 2.62 19.59 21.93
N GLY A 205 3.85 20.05 21.70
CA GLY A 205 4.95 19.21 21.21
C GLY A 205 4.89 18.89 19.72
N THR A 206 4.03 19.56 18.95
CA THR A 206 3.90 19.36 17.49
C THR A 206 4.06 20.66 16.73
N PRO A 207 4.73 20.67 15.56
CA PRO A 207 4.88 21.89 14.77
C PRO A 207 3.56 22.56 14.40
N VAL A 208 3.60 23.88 14.24
CA VAL A 208 2.41 24.69 13.88
C VAL A 208 2.56 25.20 12.46
N LYS A 209 1.52 25.07 11.61
CA LYS A 209 1.58 25.48 10.20
C LYS A 209 2.00 26.95 10.03
N SER A 210 1.32 27.86 10.73
CA SER A 210 1.64 29.30 10.78
C SER A 210 2.67 29.65 11.86
N GLY A 211 3.49 28.67 12.27
CA GLY A 211 4.50 28.80 13.31
C GLY A 211 5.76 29.50 12.81
N ASN A 212 6.70 29.79 13.70
CA ASN A 212 7.96 30.41 13.29
C ASN A 212 8.97 29.37 12.79
N TRP A 213 9.00 29.14 11.47
CA TRP A 213 9.94 28.22 10.82
C TRP A 213 11.28 28.87 10.44
N GLY A 214 11.44 30.16 10.74
CA GLY A 214 12.58 30.98 10.37
C GLY A 214 12.29 31.81 9.12
N ASP A 215 13.23 32.70 8.78
CA ASP A 215 13.09 33.57 7.61
C ASP A 215 14.07 33.13 6.52
N PRO A 216 13.62 32.35 5.52
CA PRO A 216 14.45 31.91 4.41
C PRO A 216 14.51 32.95 3.27
N SER A 217 13.95 34.16 3.45
CA SER A 217 13.74 35.13 2.39
C SER A 217 15.02 35.64 1.72
N GLY A 218 14.85 36.14 0.50
CA GLY A 218 15.94 36.63 -0.33
C GLY A 218 16.76 35.52 -0.99
N ILE A 219 17.86 35.92 -1.65
CA ILE A 219 18.66 35.04 -2.52
C ILE A 219 19.94 34.52 -1.84
N VAL A 220 20.15 34.84 -0.56
CA VAL A 220 21.38 34.50 0.16
C VAL A 220 21.29 33.07 0.68
N SER A 221 22.33 32.27 0.44
CA SER A 221 22.41 30.91 0.95
C SER A 221 22.56 30.87 2.48
N ILE A 222 21.46 30.58 3.18
CA ILE A 222 21.38 30.50 4.64
C ILE A 222 20.71 29.19 5.09
N PRO A 223 21.02 28.67 6.30
CA PRO A 223 20.44 27.42 6.79
C PRO A 223 18.92 27.41 6.92
N ALA A 224 18.29 28.57 7.15
CA ALA A 224 16.82 28.72 7.22
C ALA A 224 16.10 28.20 5.97
N LYS A 225 16.78 28.16 4.82
CA LYS A 225 16.23 27.61 3.57
C LYS A 225 16.07 26.08 3.58
N VAL A 226 16.80 25.38 4.46
CA VAL A 226 16.59 23.94 4.70
C VAL A 226 15.47 23.76 5.73
N ASP A 227 15.38 24.63 6.74
CA ASP A 227 14.26 24.65 7.70
C ASP A 227 12.91 24.87 6.96
N ASP A 228 12.90 25.71 5.93
CA ASP A 228 11.76 25.93 5.01
C ASP A 228 11.34 24.65 4.25
N LEU A 229 12.25 23.72 3.95
CA LEU A 229 11.87 22.41 3.38
C LEU A 229 11.11 21.55 4.40
N TRP A 230 11.44 21.71 5.68
CA TRP A 230 10.71 21.07 6.76
C TRP A 230 9.28 21.61 6.85
N HIS A 231 9.16 22.92 6.70
CA HIS A 231 7.89 23.64 6.65
C HIS A 231 7.04 23.21 5.44
N VAL A 232 7.62 23.09 4.25
CA VAL A 232 6.98 22.50 3.06
C VAL A 232 6.38 21.13 3.36
N ALA A 233 7.18 20.23 3.95
CA ALA A 233 6.75 18.89 4.27
C ALA A 233 5.62 18.88 5.31
N TRP A 234 5.68 19.77 6.31
CA TRP A 234 4.63 19.89 7.31
C TRP A 234 3.32 20.41 6.72
N ASN A 235 3.37 21.53 6.01
CA ASN A 235 2.20 22.21 5.45
C ASN A 235 1.46 21.37 4.41
N THR A 236 2.20 20.60 3.61
CA THR A 236 1.62 19.72 2.58
C THR A 236 1.40 18.29 3.06
N ASN A 237 1.47 18.07 4.38
CA ASN A 237 1.37 16.78 5.04
C ASN A 237 2.41 15.73 4.63
N GLY A 238 3.43 16.03 3.82
CA GLY A 238 4.47 15.10 3.36
C GLY A 238 5.47 14.67 4.42
N THR A 239 6.74 14.56 4.02
CA THR A 239 7.86 14.17 4.90
C THR A 239 9.14 14.82 4.42
N PHE A 240 9.93 15.29 5.37
CA PHE A 240 11.28 15.80 5.12
C PHE A 240 12.33 14.74 5.42
N ALA A 241 13.40 14.76 4.64
CA ALA A 241 14.58 13.95 4.86
C ALA A 241 15.82 14.82 4.68
N ALA A 242 16.59 15.02 5.74
CA ALA A 242 17.99 15.40 5.63
C ALA A 242 18.84 14.13 5.54
N ALA A 243 19.81 14.12 4.64
CA ALA A 243 20.77 13.03 4.54
C ALA A 243 22.18 13.56 4.24
N SER A 244 23.17 13.07 4.99
CA SER A 244 24.58 13.46 4.82
C SER A 244 25.41 12.40 4.10
N SER A 245 24.85 11.19 3.89
CA SER A 245 25.48 10.10 3.12
C SER A 245 24.51 9.51 2.09
N PRO A 246 25.03 8.89 1.00
CA PRO A 246 24.21 8.17 0.03
C PRO A 246 23.35 7.06 0.65
N GLU A 247 23.83 6.38 1.68
CA GLU A 247 23.11 5.31 2.38
C GLU A 247 21.90 5.85 3.15
N GLU A 248 22.08 6.99 3.83
CA GLU A 248 21.00 7.68 4.55
C GLU A 248 19.95 8.22 3.58
N VAL A 249 20.36 8.71 2.40
CA VAL A 249 19.41 9.09 1.33
C VAL A 249 18.52 7.91 0.96
N VAL A 250 19.11 6.72 0.73
CA VAL A 250 18.34 5.53 0.35
C VAL A 250 17.37 5.13 1.46
N GLU A 251 17.80 5.13 2.72
CA GLU A 251 16.93 4.80 3.86
C GLU A 251 15.76 5.78 4.01
N LYS A 252 16.03 7.09 4.00
CA LYS A 252 15.01 8.12 4.14
C LYS A 252 14.07 8.16 2.93
N LEU A 253 14.59 7.83 1.75
CA LEU A 253 13.79 7.70 0.55
C LEU A 253 12.88 6.48 0.57
N ILE A 254 13.35 5.34 1.10
CA ILE A 254 12.48 4.18 1.38
C ILE A 254 11.37 4.59 2.36
N LYS A 255 11.66 5.40 3.38
CA LYS A 255 10.63 5.93 4.30
C LYS A 255 9.62 6.84 3.58
N ALA A 256 10.07 7.70 2.66
CA ALA A 256 9.18 8.54 1.85
C ALA A 256 8.33 7.74 0.87
N ILE A 257 8.92 6.76 0.15
CA ILE A 257 8.19 5.84 -0.74
C ILE A 257 7.20 5.01 0.08
N LYS A 258 7.60 4.52 1.26
CA LYS A 258 6.70 3.82 2.17
C LYS A 258 5.53 4.72 2.54
N ASN A 259 5.77 5.98 2.86
CA ASN A 259 4.70 6.93 3.18
C ASN A 259 3.77 7.18 1.97
N ILE A 260 4.30 7.37 0.77
CA ILE A 260 3.49 7.47 -0.47
C ILE A 260 2.70 6.18 -0.68
N ARG A 261 3.34 5.02 -0.56
CA ARG A 261 2.71 3.70 -0.69
C ARG A 261 1.63 3.50 0.36
N ASP A 262 1.83 3.95 1.60
CA ASP A 262 0.85 3.80 2.67
C ASP A 262 -0.37 4.72 2.43
N ARG A 263 -0.19 5.82 1.68
CA ARG A 263 -1.27 6.72 1.23
C ARG A 263 -1.98 6.28 -0.05
N VAL A 264 -1.24 5.74 -1.01
CA VAL A 264 -1.78 5.16 -2.26
C VAL A 264 -2.39 3.78 -1.98
N GLY A 265 -1.81 3.06 -1.03
CA GLY A 265 -2.09 1.68 -0.67
C GLY A 265 -3.16 1.58 0.39
N SER A 266 -4.41 1.65 -0.06
CA SER A 266 -5.36 0.61 0.32
C SER A 266 -5.85 -0.15 -0.90
N ALA A 267 -4.94 -0.46 -1.84
CA ALA A 267 -5.17 -1.39 -2.93
C ALA A 267 -3.91 -2.26 -3.19
N SER A 268 -4.09 -3.56 -3.01
CA SER A 268 -3.17 -4.62 -3.39
C SER A 268 -3.74 -5.38 -4.58
N ALA A 269 -2.96 -6.37 -5.05
CA ALA A 269 -3.19 -7.10 -6.28
C ALA A 269 -4.65 -7.55 -6.52
N VAL A 270 -5.00 -7.59 -7.81
CA VAL A 270 -6.36 -7.80 -8.30
C VAL A 270 -6.48 -9.17 -8.95
N ALA A 271 -7.59 -9.86 -8.71
CA ALA A 271 -7.94 -11.11 -9.36
C ALA A 271 -9.31 -11.01 -10.05
N LEU A 272 -9.48 -11.75 -11.14
CA LEU A 272 -10.75 -11.87 -11.85
C LEU A 272 -11.24 -13.31 -11.75
N ASN A 273 -12.54 -13.52 -11.62
CA ASN A 273 -13.12 -14.87 -11.64
C ASN A 273 -13.35 -15.45 -13.05
N SER A 274 -13.35 -14.63 -14.09
CA SER A 274 -13.52 -15.08 -15.48
C SER A 274 -12.73 -14.24 -16.47
N GLY A 275 -12.31 -14.87 -17.58
CA GLY A 275 -11.74 -14.20 -18.76
C GLY A 275 -12.80 -13.75 -19.78
N THR A 276 -14.08 -13.92 -19.45
CA THR A 276 -15.25 -13.50 -20.25
C THR A 276 -16.24 -12.81 -19.30
N LEU A 277 -16.79 -11.67 -19.73
CA LEU A 277 -17.83 -10.96 -19.00
C LEU A 277 -19.13 -11.80 -19.02
N ASN A 278 -19.78 -11.87 -17.86
CA ASN A 278 -20.99 -12.62 -17.53
C ASN A 278 -21.60 -12.04 -16.25
N ALA A 279 -22.84 -12.40 -15.92
CA ALA A 279 -23.61 -11.81 -14.80
C ALA A 279 -22.97 -12.01 -13.42
N ASN A 280 -21.96 -12.88 -13.35
CA ASN A 280 -21.26 -13.21 -12.13
C ASN A 280 -19.81 -12.73 -12.13
N SER A 281 -19.40 -11.95 -13.13
CA SER A 281 -18.03 -11.43 -13.28
C SER A 281 -17.72 -10.49 -12.14
N ARG A 282 -16.62 -10.76 -11.45
CA ARG A 282 -16.18 -10.05 -10.26
C ARG A 282 -14.70 -9.79 -10.31
N VAL A 283 -14.35 -8.65 -9.78
CA VAL A 283 -13.01 -8.26 -9.42
C VAL A 283 -12.82 -8.47 -7.93
N TYR A 284 -11.85 -9.29 -7.55
CA TYR A 284 -11.39 -9.41 -6.16
C TYR A 284 -10.18 -8.52 -5.98
N GLN A 285 -10.29 -7.54 -5.10
CA GLN A 285 -9.23 -6.59 -4.81
C GLN A 285 -8.78 -6.81 -3.38
N ALA A 286 -7.53 -7.21 -3.22
CA ALA A 286 -6.90 -7.20 -1.91
C ALA A 286 -6.48 -5.77 -1.55
N SER A 287 -6.25 -5.48 -0.27
CA SER A 287 -5.59 -4.28 0.18
C SER A 287 -4.97 -4.44 1.56
N PHE A 288 -4.16 -3.46 1.97
CA PHE A 288 -3.61 -3.37 3.31
C PHE A 288 -3.73 -1.97 3.91
N ASP A 289 -3.50 -1.91 5.23
CA ASP A 289 -3.31 -0.72 6.04
C ASP A 289 -2.01 -0.92 6.84
N SER A 290 -1.02 -0.06 6.66
CA SER A 290 0.30 -0.18 7.31
C SER A 290 0.33 0.35 8.75
N THR A 291 -0.70 1.07 9.19
CA THR A 291 -0.79 1.62 10.56
C THR A 291 -0.98 0.48 11.56
N LYS A 292 -1.84 -0.48 11.23
CA LYS A 292 -2.14 -1.65 12.06
C LYS A 292 -1.81 -2.99 11.40
N TRP A 293 -1.26 -2.97 10.19
CA TRP A 293 -0.90 -4.14 9.38
C TRP A 293 -2.08 -5.09 9.26
N SER A 294 -3.17 -4.55 8.75
CA SER A 294 -4.44 -5.24 8.55
C SER A 294 -4.78 -5.25 7.06
N GLY A 295 -5.54 -6.26 6.62
CA GLY A 295 -5.92 -6.44 5.23
C GLY A 295 -7.42 -6.29 5.00
N LYS A 296 -7.76 -6.05 3.75
CA LYS A 296 -9.14 -6.17 3.24
C LYS A 296 -9.14 -6.93 1.92
N ILE A 297 -10.25 -7.60 1.64
CA ILE A 297 -10.49 -8.23 0.34
C ILE A 297 -11.91 -7.94 -0.05
N ARG A 298 -12.07 -7.24 -1.17
CA ARG A 298 -13.36 -6.78 -1.67
C ARG A 298 -13.71 -7.53 -2.93
N ALA A 299 -14.96 -7.92 -3.06
CA ALA A 299 -15.53 -8.34 -4.32
C ALA A 299 -16.36 -7.21 -4.90
N VAL A 300 -16.04 -6.85 -6.14
CA VAL A 300 -16.73 -5.81 -6.90
C VAL A 300 -17.22 -6.45 -8.20
N PRO A 301 -18.54 -6.54 -8.43
CA PRO A 301 -19.08 -7.01 -9.70
C PRO A 301 -18.69 -6.09 -10.86
N ILE A 302 -18.70 -6.65 -12.07
CA ILE A 302 -18.54 -5.88 -13.31
C ILE A 302 -19.89 -5.87 -14.02
N GLN A 303 -20.37 -4.69 -14.41
CA GLN A 303 -21.57 -4.55 -15.20
C GLN A 303 -21.41 -5.25 -16.55
N ASP A 304 -22.25 -6.22 -16.85
CA ASP A 304 -22.20 -7.07 -18.03
C ASP A 304 -23.35 -6.83 -19.03
N GLY A 305 -24.34 -6.03 -18.62
CA GLY A 305 -25.48 -5.64 -19.44
C GLY A 305 -26.41 -6.81 -19.79
N PRO A 306 -27.37 -6.61 -20.71
CA PRO A 306 -28.45 -7.58 -20.96
C PRO A 306 -28.05 -8.79 -21.83
N VAL A 307 -26.80 -9.24 -21.74
CA VAL A 307 -26.17 -10.10 -22.77
C VAL A 307 -25.56 -11.36 -22.16
N ASP A 308 -26.32 -12.22 -21.49
CA ASP A 308 -25.68 -13.45 -21.02
C ASP A 308 -26.47 -14.77 -21.00
N GLU A 309 -27.78 -14.78 -21.19
CA GLU A 309 -28.49 -16.04 -21.47
C GLU A 309 -28.85 -16.19 -22.95
N SER A 310 -28.64 -17.38 -23.51
CA SER A 310 -29.23 -17.77 -24.78
C SER A 310 -30.49 -18.59 -24.48
N PRO A 311 -31.68 -18.14 -24.92
CA PRO A 311 -31.91 -17.03 -25.83
C PRO A 311 -31.80 -15.67 -25.13
N LYS A 312 -31.17 -14.71 -25.83
CA LYS A 312 -31.07 -13.32 -25.38
C LYS A 312 -32.47 -12.77 -25.16
N ASP A 313 -32.81 -12.49 -23.92
CA ASP A 313 -34.13 -11.99 -23.54
C ASP A 313 -34.17 -10.46 -23.40
N GLY A 314 -33.00 -9.81 -23.46
CA GLY A 314 -32.86 -8.36 -23.37
C GLY A 314 -33.01 -7.82 -21.94
N THR A 315 -32.99 -8.69 -20.94
CA THR A 315 -33.05 -8.33 -19.52
C THR A 315 -31.63 -8.21 -18.98
N ASP A 316 -31.36 -7.15 -18.21
CA ASP A 316 -30.11 -7.00 -17.46
C ASP A 316 -30.11 -8.01 -16.30
N ASP A 317 -29.17 -8.95 -16.30
CA ASP A 317 -28.97 -9.99 -15.30
C ASP A 317 -27.79 -9.71 -14.36
N SER A 318 -27.21 -8.51 -14.42
CA SER A 318 -26.19 -8.06 -13.48
C SER A 318 -26.69 -8.11 -12.01
N PRO A 319 -25.77 -8.27 -11.04
CA PRO A 319 -26.12 -8.21 -9.62
C PRO A 319 -26.74 -6.86 -9.24
N ALA A 320 -27.53 -6.83 -8.17
CA ALA A 320 -28.22 -5.63 -7.71
C ALA A 320 -27.27 -4.46 -7.42
N GLU A 321 -26.02 -4.76 -7.06
CA GLU A 321 -24.92 -3.82 -6.83
C GLU A 321 -24.56 -2.99 -8.08
N CYS A 322 -24.93 -3.47 -9.28
CA CYS A 322 -24.72 -2.79 -10.55
C CYS A 322 -25.88 -1.89 -10.98
N ALA A 323 -26.99 -1.83 -10.22
CA ALA A 323 -28.20 -1.12 -10.63
C ALA A 323 -28.00 0.39 -10.89
N SER A 324 -26.97 1.00 -10.27
CA SER A 324 -26.60 2.42 -10.47
C SER A 324 -25.48 2.63 -11.49
N PHE A 325 -24.96 1.56 -12.09
CA PHE A 325 -23.78 1.53 -12.97
C PHE A 325 -24.19 0.98 -14.35
N PRO A 326 -24.78 1.80 -15.23
CA PRO A 326 -25.42 1.32 -16.45
C PRO A 326 -24.44 1.01 -17.59
N ALA A 327 -23.14 1.32 -17.45
CA ALA A 327 -22.18 1.14 -18.52
C ALA A 327 -21.55 -0.26 -18.52
N LEU A 328 -21.58 -0.93 -19.66
CA LEU A 328 -20.91 -2.22 -19.85
C LEU A 328 -19.42 -2.14 -19.48
N GLY A 329 -18.95 -3.04 -18.63
CA GLY A 329 -17.56 -3.09 -18.15
C GLY A 329 -17.25 -2.16 -16.97
N GLU A 330 -18.23 -1.42 -16.46
CA GLU A 330 -18.08 -0.57 -15.28
C GLU A 330 -17.95 -1.41 -14.00
N LEU A 331 -17.12 -0.96 -13.06
CA LEU A 331 -17.04 -1.56 -11.73
C LEU A 331 -18.22 -1.08 -10.90
N CYS A 332 -19.01 -2.02 -10.41
CA CYS A 332 -20.21 -1.74 -9.63
C CYS A 332 -19.88 -1.38 -8.17
N ALA A 333 -20.90 -1.30 -7.31
CA ALA A 333 -20.67 -1.18 -5.88
C ALA A 333 -20.05 -2.46 -5.30
N GLN A 334 -19.37 -2.34 -4.14
CA GLN A 334 -18.86 -3.48 -3.39
C GLN A 334 -19.99 -4.44 -3.03
N GLU A 335 -19.85 -5.72 -3.41
CA GLU A 335 -20.81 -6.77 -3.06
C GLU A 335 -20.54 -7.33 -1.66
N TRP A 336 -19.27 -7.56 -1.32
CA TRP A 336 -18.86 -7.98 0.01
C TRP A 336 -17.39 -7.63 0.28
N GLU A 337 -17.06 -7.51 1.57
CA GLU A 337 -15.69 -7.37 2.07
C GLU A 337 -15.40 -8.50 3.08
N ALA A 338 -14.36 -9.30 2.82
CA ALA A 338 -14.00 -10.46 3.63
C ALA A 338 -13.64 -10.08 5.07
N SER A 339 -12.95 -8.96 5.28
CA SER A 339 -12.58 -8.46 6.61
C SER A 339 -13.81 -8.06 7.43
N GLU A 340 -14.85 -7.47 6.81
CA GLU A 340 -16.12 -7.15 7.49
C GLU A 340 -16.93 -8.40 7.84
N LYS A 341 -16.87 -9.45 7.02
CA LYS A 341 -17.47 -10.74 7.37
C LYS A 341 -16.71 -11.39 8.53
N LEU A 342 -15.38 -11.38 8.46
CA LEU A 342 -14.52 -12.05 9.42
C LEU A 342 -14.55 -11.41 10.82
N VAL A 343 -14.82 -10.10 10.95
CA VAL A 343 -14.93 -9.46 12.28
C VAL A 343 -16.05 -10.08 13.13
N THR A 344 -17.12 -10.58 12.51
CA THR A 344 -18.25 -11.21 13.22
C THR A 344 -18.03 -12.68 13.56
N ARG A 345 -17.03 -13.32 12.94
CA ARG A 345 -16.74 -14.74 13.14
C ARG A 345 -15.93 -14.96 14.42
N SER A 346 -16.39 -15.87 15.29
CA SER A 346 -15.67 -16.22 16.52
C SER A 346 -14.39 -17.01 16.20
N ALA A 347 -13.37 -16.89 17.05
CA ALA A 347 -12.13 -17.65 16.91
C ALA A 347 -12.36 -19.18 16.97
N SER A 348 -13.38 -19.65 17.70
CA SER A 348 -13.74 -21.06 17.80
C SER A 348 -14.38 -21.63 16.55
N ASP A 349 -15.07 -20.80 15.76
CA ASP A 349 -15.78 -21.23 14.54
C ASP A 349 -14.90 -21.22 13.27
N ARG A 350 -13.70 -20.66 13.36
CA ARG A 350 -12.73 -20.64 12.26
C ARG A 350 -12.07 -22.01 12.08
N LYS A 351 -12.07 -22.49 10.84
CA LYS A 351 -11.41 -23.75 10.45
C LYS A 351 -10.01 -23.43 9.95
N ILE A 352 -9.03 -23.52 10.85
CA ILE A 352 -7.65 -23.17 10.55
C ILE A 352 -6.82 -24.45 10.62
N PHE A 353 -6.11 -24.76 9.54
CA PHE A 353 -5.30 -25.96 9.41
C PHE A 353 -3.83 -25.59 9.30
N THR A 354 -2.97 -26.46 9.80
CA THR A 354 -1.52 -26.35 9.62
C THR A 354 -0.91 -27.73 9.36
N PHE A 355 0.40 -27.77 9.16
CA PHE A 355 1.14 -29.00 8.94
C PHE A 355 2.05 -29.26 10.15
N SER A 356 1.90 -30.43 10.78
CA SER A 356 2.75 -30.84 11.90
C SER A 356 4.17 -31.12 11.42
N SER A 357 5.16 -30.50 12.04
CA SER A 357 6.57 -30.78 11.75
C SER A 357 7.04 -32.16 12.20
N ASP A 358 6.30 -32.79 13.11
CA ASP A 358 6.72 -34.03 13.77
C ASP A 358 6.09 -35.25 13.09
N THR A 359 4.80 -35.16 12.74
CA THR A 359 4.05 -36.27 12.12
C THR A 359 3.96 -36.16 10.60
N PHE A 360 4.32 -35.02 10.01
CA PHE A 360 4.18 -34.74 8.58
C PHE A 360 2.75 -34.90 8.05
N THR A 361 1.77 -34.52 8.88
CA THR A 361 0.33 -34.58 8.54
C THR A 361 -0.34 -33.22 8.72
N GLY A 362 -1.43 -33.01 7.98
CA GLY A 362 -2.33 -31.89 8.21
C GLY A 362 -3.05 -32.04 9.56
N ILE A 363 -3.12 -30.97 10.32
CA ILE A 363 -3.72 -30.91 11.66
C ILE A 363 -4.51 -29.61 11.82
N GLU A 364 -5.48 -29.59 12.75
CA GLU A 364 -6.21 -28.37 13.08
C GLU A 364 -5.37 -27.49 14.03
N PHE A 365 -5.19 -26.22 13.67
CA PHE A 365 -4.50 -25.20 14.46
C PHE A 365 -5.43 -24.66 15.55
N LYS A 366 -5.76 -25.48 16.55
CA LYS A 366 -6.79 -25.17 17.58
C LYS A 366 -6.31 -25.39 19.01
N ASP A 367 -5.57 -26.46 19.23
CA ASP A 367 -5.01 -26.80 20.53
C ASP A 367 -3.49 -26.84 20.38
N LEU A 368 -2.78 -26.20 21.31
CA LEU A 368 -1.31 -26.18 21.32
C LEU A 368 -0.75 -27.61 21.27
N THR A 369 -1.39 -28.57 21.94
CA THR A 369 -0.95 -29.97 22.01
C THR A 369 -1.06 -30.71 20.68
N ASN A 370 -1.84 -30.21 19.71
CA ASN A 370 -1.92 -30.79 18.37
C ASN A 370 -0.64 -30.54 17.56
N LEU A 371 0.12 -29.48 17.87
CA LEU A 371 1.27 -29.04 17.10
C LEU A 371 2.51 -29.88 17.40
N GLY A 372 3.49 -29.88 16.48
CA GLY A 372 4.80 -30.47 16.73
C GLY A 372 5.55 -29.75 17.87
N THR A 373 6.48 -30.45 18.52
CA THR A 373 7.18 -29.98 19.73
C THR A 373 7.90 -28.64 19.51
N ALA A 374 8.53 -28.47 18.34
CA ALA A 374 9.20 -27.23 17.95
C ALA A 374 8.20 -26.08 17.72
N GLN A 375 7.05 -26.38 17.11
CA GLN A 375 5.98 -25.42 16.85
C GLN A 375 5.35 -24.94 18.16
N GLN A 376 5.10 -25.85 19.11
CA GLN A 376 4.65 -25.51 20.47
C GLN A 376 5.63 -24.58 21.18
N THR A 377 6.92 -24.91 21.13
CA THR A 377 7.97 -24.10 21.77
C THR A 377 8.04 -22.70 21.16
N ALA A 378 7.89 -22.57 19.84
CA ALA A 378 7.90 -21.28 19.17
C ALA A 378 6.72 -20.39 19.57
N LEU A 379 5.49 -20.93 19.67
CA LEU A 379 4.32 -20.18 20.15
C LEU A 379 4.43 -19.79 21.63
N LYS A 380 5.14 -20.58 22.44
CA LYS A 380 5.43 -20.21 23.83
C LYS A 380 6.56 -19.19 23.97
N THR A 381 7.35 -18.97 22.92
CA THR A 381 8.45 -18.01 22.98
C THR A 381 7.91 -16.59 22.81
N SER A 382 8.10 -15.75 23.82
CA SER A 382 7.69 -14.34 23.78
C SER A 382 8.47 -13.59 22.68
N PRO A 383 7.78 -12.82 21.82
CA PRO A 383 8.46 -12.01 20.81
C PRO A 383 9.06 -10.71 21.37
N ASP A 384 8.53 -10.18 22.48
CA ASP A 384 8.96 -8.93 23.09
C ASP A 384 10.13 -9.13 24.08
N THR A 385 10.30 -10.36 24.58
CA THR A 385 11.46 -10.80 25.35
C THR A 385 12.06 -12.06 24.71
N PRO A 386 12.78 -11.90 23.57
CA PRO A 386 13.30 -13.03 22.80
C PRO A 386 14.03 -14.05 23.69
N PHE A 387 13.85 -15.34 23.37
CA PHE A 387 14.39 -16.51 24.11
C PHE A 387 13.68 -16.90 25.41
N THR A 388 12.70 -16.12 25.89
CA THR A 388 11.87 -16.52 27.04
C THR A 388 10.76 -17.47 26.58
N VAL A 389 10.83 -18.74 27.01
CA VAL A 389 9.76 -19.72 26.80
C VAL A 389 8.79 -19.66 27.98
N GLU A 390 7.53 -19.32 27.69
CA GLU A 390 6.47 -19.17 28.68
C GLU A 390 5.65 -20.46 28.86
N SER A 391 4.63 -20.40 29.71
CA SER A 391 3.76 -21.56 30.00
C SER A 391 2.89 -21.96 28.82
N ASP A 392 2.40 -23.20 28.83
CA ASP A 392 1.46 -23.71 27.81
C ASP A 392 0.17 -22.87 27.78
N ALA A 393 -0.26 -22.31 28.91
CA ALA A 393 -1.40 -21.41 28.98
C ALA A 393 -1.19 -20.15 28.12
N ILE A 394 -0.02 -19.52 28.19
CA ILE A 394 0.28 -18.35 27.34
C ILE A 394 0.45 -18.76 25.87
N GLY A 395 1.06 -19.92 25.61
CA GLY A 395 1.14 -20.48 24.26
C GLY A 395 -0.23 -20.69 23.62
N GLN A 396 -1.20 -21.20 24.38
CA GLN A 396 -2.59 -21.35 23.94
C GLN A 396 -3.26 -19.99 23.71
N LEU A 397 -3.07 -19.01 24.60
CA LEU A 397 -3.60 -17.66 24.40
C LEU A 397 -3.05 -17.01 23.12
N ARG A 398 -1.76 -17.19 22.80
CA ARG A 398 -1.21 -16.70 21.52
C ARG A 398 -1.81 -17.40 20.32
N LEU A 399 -2.01 -18.72 20.41
CA LEU A 399 -2.69 -19.50 19.38
C LEU A 399 -4.11 -18.95 19.15
N ASP A 400 -4.87 -18.76 20.23
CA ASP A 400 -6.24 -18.23 20.17
C ASP A 400 -6.27 -16.82 19.60
N TYR A 401 -5.30 -15.96 19.94
CA TYR A 401 -5.14 -14.64 19.34
C TYR A 401 -4.95 -14.70 17.82
N ILE A 402 -4.07 -15.59 17.33
CA ILE A 402 -3.85 -15.81 15.88
C ILE A 402 -5.12 -16.34 15.21
N ARG A 403 -5.87 -17.20 15.92
CA ARG A 403 -7.20 -17.62 15.46
C ARG A 403 -8.23 -16.49 15.47
N GLY A 404 -7.98 -15.38 16.14
CA GLY A 404 -8.84 -14.20 16.11
C GLY A 404 -9.50 -13.85 17.44
N ASP A 405 -9.09 -14.45 18.56
CA ASP A 405 -9.51 -14.03 19.89
C ASP A 405 -8.87 -12.68 20.23
N SER A 406 -9.65 -11.74 20.76
CA SER A 406 -9.18 -10.41 21.14
C SER A 406 -9.26 -10.16 22.64
N GLY A 407 -9.53 -11.20 23.44
CA GLY A 407 -9.76 -11.06 24.89
C GLY A 407 -8.51 -10.70 25.70
N ASN A 408 -7.33 -10.79 25.09
CA ASN A 408 -6.04 -10.50 25.70
C ASN A 408 -5.26 -9.41 24.94
N GLU A 409 -5.95 -8.64 24.08
CA GLU A 409 -5.36 -7.47 23.42
C GLU A 409 -5.33 -6.27 24.36
N GLY A 410 -4.30 -5.46 24.23
CA GLY A 410 -4.17 -4.21 24.98
C GLY A 410 -2.79 -3.57 24.79
N VAL A 411 -2.50 -2.57 25.62
CA VAL A 411 -1.28 -1.74 25.54
C VAL A 411 -0.26 -2.07 26.63
N SER A 412 -0.62 -2.94 27.59
CA SER A 412 0.27 -3.35 28.67
C SER A 412 1.30 -4.36 28.17
N ALA A 413 2.48 -4.39 28.80
CA ALA A 413 3.55 -5.32 28.42
C ALA A 413 3.18 -6.82 28.57
N SER A 414 2.14 -7.15 29.34
CA SER A 414 1.61 -8.50 29.50
C SER A 414 0.49 -8.86 28.51
N GLU A 415 0.04 -7.90 27.71
CA GLU A 415 -1.05 -8.06 26.75
C GLU A 415 -0.48 -8.24 25.33
N PHE A 416 -1.28 -8.78 24.41
CA PHE A 416 -0.92 -8.86 23.00
C PHE A 416 -1.26 -7.56 22.27
N ARG A 417 -0.58 -7.30 21.14
CA ARG A 417 -0.84 -6.09 20.35
C ARG A 417 -2.32 -5.93 20.03
N GLU A 418 -2.78 -4.69 20.02
CA GLU A 418 -4.09 -4.36 19.49
C GLU A 418 -4.10 -4.38 17.96
N ARG A 419 -5.09 -5.08 17.39
CA ARG A 419 -5.38 -5.06 15.95
C ARG A 419 -6.32 -3.92 15.57
N GLN A 420 -6.47 -3.66 14.27
CA GLN A 420 -7.38 -2.63 13.79
C GLN A 420 -8.84 -2.98 14.17
N THR A 421 -9.58 -2.00 14.68
CA THR A 421 -11.05 -2.11 14.78
C THR A 421 -11.68 -1.78 13.43
N LEU A 422 -12.53 -2.65 12.91
CA LEU A 422 -13.24 -2.50 11.66
C LEU A 422 -14.73 -2.78 11.85
N GLY A 423 -15.56 -1.74 11.74
CA GLY A 423 -17.00 -1.85 11.90
C GLY A 423 -17.40 -2.45 13.24
N ALA A 424 -18.00 -3.64 13.21
CA ALA A 424 -18.57 -4.31 14.38
C ALA A 424 -17.56 -5.08 15.25
N GLY A 425 -16.27 -5.11 14.90
CA GLY A 425 -15.28 -5.85 15.70
C GLY A 425 -13.83 -5.68 15.26
N ILE A 426 -12.97 -6.55 15.77
CA ILE A 426 -11.54 -6.55 15.46
C ILE A 426 -11.28 -7.20 14.10
N ASN A 427 -10.50 -6.54 13.25
CA ASN A 427 -10.07 -7.08 11.98
C ASN A 427 -9.09 -8.22 12.22
N LYS A 428 -9.50 -9.42 11.81
CA LYS A 428 -8.73 -10.67 11.97
C LYS A 428 -7.88 -11.00 10.76
N LEU A 429 -8.05 -10.27 9.66
CA LEU A 429 -7.33 -10.47 8.41
C LEU A 429 -6.05 -9.63 8.40
N GLY A 430 -4.91 -10.29 8.23
CA GLY A 430 -3.61 -9.64 8.08
C GLY A 430 -3.50 -8.88 6.77
N ASP A 431 -2.54 -7.96 6.70
CA ASP A 431 -2.25 -7.22 5.47
C ASP A 431 -1.94 -8.17 4.30
N VAL A 432 -2.52 -7.85 3.13
CA VAL A 432 -2.22 -8.53 1.88
C VAL A 432 -1.36 -7.58 1.06
N VAL A 433 -0.04 -7.77 1.02
CA VAL A 433 0.87 -6.81 0.37
C VAL A 433 1.19 -7.23 -1.06
N HIS A 434 1.73 -8.44 -1.26
CA HIS A 434 2.12 -8.91 -2.60
C HIS A 434 1.27 -10.07 -3.13
N SER A 435 0.43 -10.68 -2.30
CA SER A 435 -0.40 -11.80 -2.72
C SER A 435 -1.58 -11.30 -3.56
N ALA A 436 -1.63 -11.75 -4.83
CA ALA A 436 -2.82 -11.63 -5.65
C ALA A 436 -3.84 -12.69 -5.24
N PRO A 437 -5.12 -12.33 -5.04
CA PRO A 437 -6.15 -13.35 -4.89
C PRO A 437 -6.17 -14.28 -6.11
N ALA A 438 -6.63 -15.51 -5.93
CA ALA A 438 -6.76 -16.49 -7.00
C ALA A 438 -8.11 -17.19 -6.89
N PHE A 439 -8.90 -17.10 -7.96
CA PHE A 439 -10.23 -17.68 -8.01
C PHE A 439 -10.21 -19.11 -8.55
N VAL A 440 -10.85 -20.03 -7.84
CA VAL A 440 -11.20 -21.38 -8.29
C VAL A 440 -12.71 -21.44 -8.51
N GLY A 441 -13.13 -21.88 -9.69
CA GLY A 441 -14.54 -22.21 -9.98
C GLY A 441 -14.63 -23.52 -10.75
N LYS A 442 -15.61 -23.67 -11.64
CA LYS A 442 -15.69 -24.82 -12.55
C LYS A 442 -14.36 -25.05 -13.30
N PRO A 443 -13.90 -26.31 -13.49
CA PRO A 443 -12.67 -26.58 -14.24
C PRO A 443 -12.73 -25.97 -15.65
N ASN A 444 -11.70 -25.21 -16.03
CA ASN A 444 -11.69 -24.46 -17.28
C ASN A 444 -10.43 -24.66 -18.14
N PHE A 445 -9.56 -25.61 -17.79
CA PHE A 445 -8.42 -25.95 -18.65
C PHE A 445 -8.88 -26.73 -19.90
N PHE A 446 -7.93 -26.95 -20.82
CA PHE A 446 -8.14 -27.60 -22.12
C PHE A 446 -7.22 -28.81 -22.29
N TYR A 447 -7.18 -29.71 -21.30
CA TYR A 447 -6.41 -30.95 -21.43
C TYR A 447 -7.07 -31.90 -22.44
N PRO A 448 -6.28 -32.59 -23.29
CA PRO A 448 -6.79 -33.67 -24.14
C PRO A 448 -7.41 -34.79 -23.31
N ASN A 449 -8.54 -35.35 -23.77
CA ASN A 449 -9.25 -36.41 -23.05
C ASN A 449 -8.48 -37.73 -22.94
N ASN A 450 -7.44 -37.90 -23.74
CA ASN A 450 -6.58 -39.07 -23.78
C ASN A 450 -5.19 -38.81 -23.17
N LEU A 451 -5.02 -37.69 -22.44
CA LEU A 451 -3.76 -37.37 -21.80
C LEU A 451 -3.43 -38.35 -20.67
N GLU A 452 -4.45 -38.78 -19.92
CA GLU A 452 -4.34 -39.65 -18.75
C GLU A 452 -5.42 -40.75 -18.79
N ALA A 453 -5.39 -41.69 -17.83
CA ALA A 453 -6.33 -42.81 -17.80
C ALA A 453 -7.80 -42.38 -17.63
N ASP A 454 -8.06 -41.37 -16.78
CA ASP A 454 -9.37 -40.75 -16.67
C ASP A 454 -9.51 -39.55 -17.61
N SER A 455 -10.69 -39.40 -18.20
CA SER A 455 -10.99 -38.27 -19.09
C SER A 455 -11.10 -36.95 -18.31
N TYR A 456 -10.35 -35.94 -18.76
CA TYR A 456 -10.50 -34.58 -18.22
C TYR A 456 -11.90 -34.01 -18.47
N ASN A 457 -12.57 -34.32 -19.58
CA ASN A 457 -13.96 -33.90 -19.80
C ASN A 457 -14.94 -34.53 -18.80
N ALA A 458 -14.68 -35.75 -18.32
CA ALA A 458 -15.45 -36.33 -17.22
C ALA A 458 -15.26 -35.51 -15.93
N PHE A 459 -14.02 -35.10 -15.61
CA PHE A 459 -13.72 -34.20 -14.50
C PHE A 459 -14.45 -32.85 -14.63
N LYS A 460 -14.41 -32.20 -15.81
CA LYS A 460 -15.17 -30.96 -16.08
C LYS A 460 -16.68 -31.17 -15.87
N THR A 461 -17.21 -32.31 -16.29
CA THR A 461 -18.65 -32.63 -16.15
C THR A 461 -19.05 -32.82 -14.70
N THR A 462 -18.23 -33.50 -13.90
CA THR A 462 -18.47 -33.72 -12.47
C THR A 462 -18.45 -32.41 -11.69
N TYR A 463 -17.48 -31.52 -11.96
CA TYR A 463 -17.27 -30.27 -11.23
C TYR A 463 -17.81 -29.03 -11.94
N LYS A 464 -18.72 -29.19 -12.92
CA LYS A 464 -19.32 -28.07 -13.67
C LYS A 464 -20.05 -27.04 -12.80
N ASN A 465 -20.54 -27.49 -11.64
CA ASN A 465 -21.28 -26.71 -10.66
C ASN A 465 -20.47 -26.47 -9.37
N ARG A 466 -19.13 -26.58 -9.42
CA ARG A 466 -18.27 -26.29 -8.26
C ARG A 466 -18.47 -24.83 -7.86
N ASP A 467 -18.82 -24.62 -6.59
CA ASP A 467 -18.92 -23.28 -6.01
C ASP A 467 -17.58 -22.55 -6.12
N GLY A 468 -17.65 -21.24 -6.37
CA GLY A 468 -16.46 -20.40 -6.48
C GLY A 468 -15.78 -20.22 -5.13
N VAL A 469 -14.45 -20.21 -5.12
CA VAL A 469 -13.63 -19.90 -3.94
C VAL A 469 -12.50 -18.96 -4.33
N VAL A 470 -12.22 -17.96 -3.50
CA VAL A 470 -11.07 -17.07 -3.65
C VAL A 470 -10.03 -17.40 -2.60
N TYR A 471 -8.82 -17.68 -3.05
CA TYR A 471 -7.65 -17.95 -2.21
C TYR A 471 -6.70 -16.77 -2.22
N VAL A 472 -6.12 -16.45 -1.07
CA VAL A 472 -5.24 -15.28 -0.93
C VAL A 472 -4.30 -15.47 0.26
N GLY A 473 -3.04 -15.11 0.08
CA GLY A 473 -2.07 -15.08 1.16
C GLY A 473 -2.17 -13.78 1.95
N ALA A 474 -2.16 -13.86 3.28
CA ALA A 474 -2.12 -12.73 4.19
C ALA A 474 -0.97 -12.83 5.20
N ASN A 475 -0.53 -11.66 5.68
CA ASN A 475 0.58 -11.54 6.62
C ASN A 475 0.18 -11.77 8.10
N ASP A 476 -1.01 -12.31 8.35
CA ASP A 476 -1.41 -12.92 9.63
C ASP A 476 -0.97 -14.39 9.74
N GLY A 477 -0.25 -14.91 8.75
CA GLY A 477 0.26 -16.29 8.78
C GLY A 477 -0.46 -17.24 7.83
N MET A 478 -1.52 -16.80 7.17
CA MET A 478 -2.51 -17.68 6.58
C MET A 478 -2.67 -17.48 5.07
N LEU A 479 -2.89 -18.58 4.35
CA LEU A 479 -3.67 -18.57 3.13
C LEU A 479 -5.14 -18.68 3.52
N HIS A 480 -5.96 -17.70 3.15
CA HIS A 480 -7.40 -17.73 3.40
C HIS A 480 -8.14 -18.23 2.16
N ALA A 481 -9.26 -18.94 2.39
CA ALA A 481 -10.21 -19.34 1.37
C ALA A 481 -11.58 -18.71 1.68
N PHE A 482 -12.06 -17.85 0.79
CA PHE A 482 -13.35 -17.16 0.94
C PHE A 482 -14.36 -17.67 -0.08
N ASP A 483 -15.60 -17.87 0.37
CA ASP A 483 -16.71 -18.26 -0.51
C ASP A 483 -16.96 -17.17 -1.55
N ALA A 484 -16.84 -17.55 -2.82
CA ALA A 484 -17.09 -16.70 -3.98
C ALA A 484 -18.24 -17.24 -4.84
N SER A 485 -19.12 -18.05 -4.25
CA SER A 485 -20.39 -18.43 -4.85
C SER A 485 -21.39 -17.27 -4.82
N ASN A 486 -22.50 -17.42 -5.53
CA ASN A 486 -23.60 -16.45 -5.52
C ASN A 486 -24.58 -16.67 -4.36
N LYS A 487 -24.18 -17.41 -3.33
CA LYS A 487 -25.05 -17.75 -2.18
C LYS A 487 -24.97 -16.65 -1.13
N THR A 488 -25.85 -16.73 -0.13
CA THR A 488 -25.82 -15.81 1.02
C THR A 488 -24.54 -15.87 1.83
N SER A 489 -23.79 -16.97 1.71
CA SER A 489 -22.48 -17.20 2.34
C SER A 489 -21.30 -16.52 1.61
N LYS A 490 -21.55 -15.81 0.50
CA LYS A 490 -20.48 -15.09 -0.22
C LYS A 490 -19.70 -14.15 0.70
N GLY A 491 -18.38 -14.19 0.57
CA GLY A 491 -17.42 -13.49 1.43
C GLY A 491 -17.12 -14.18 2.76
N ASP A 492 -17.82 -15.26 3.13
CA ASP A 492 -17.52 -16.01 4.36
C ASP A 492 -16.21 -16.79 4.20
N GLU A 493 -15.39 -16.79 5.26
CA GLU A 493 -14.20 -17.64 5.32
C GLU A 493 -14.59 -19.12 5.43
N LEU A 494 -14.19 -19.93 4.44
CA LEU A 494 -14.41 -21.36 4.39
C LEU A 494 -13.40 -22.10 5.27
N PHE A 495 -12.12 -21.77 5.10
CA PHE A 495 -11.00 -22.23 5.92
C PHE A 495 -9.79 -21.32 5.73
N ALA A 496 -8.78 -21.50 6.58
CA ALA A 496 -7.45 -20.93 6.39
C ALA A 496 -6.37 -21.99 6.59
N TYR A 497 -5.24 -21.82 5.91
CA TYR A 497 -4.09 -22.71 6.00
C TYR A 497 -2.81 -21.96 6.39
N ILE A 498 -2.13 -22.43 7.42
CA ILE A 498 -0.83 -21.93 7.87
C ILE A 498 0.25 -22.93 7.43
N PRO A 499 1.18 -22.53 6.55
CA PRO A 499 2.31 -23.40 6.22
C PRO A 499 3.10 -23.76 7.49
N GLY A 500 3.32 -25.06 7.73
CA GLY A 500 3.83 -25.56 9.03
C GLY A 500 5.14 -24.92 9.50
N LYS A 501 6.03 -24.55 8.57
CA LYS A 501 7.30 -23.85 8.86
C LYS A 501 7.08 -22.42 9.38
N LEU A 502 5.99 -21.76 8.99
CA LEU A 502 5.67 -20.41 9.45
C LEU A 502 5.10 -20.37 10.87
N VAL A 503 4.59 -21.50 11.39
CA VAL A 503 4.14 -21.59 12.79
C VAL A 503 5.25 -21.14 13.75
N ASN A 504 6.50 -21.43 13.40
CA ASN A 504 7.68 -21.10 14.19
C ASN A 504 7.95 -19.59 14.36
N LYS A 505 7.23 -18.73 13.63
CA LYS A 505 7.36 -17.27 13.73
C LYS A 505 6.04 -16.55 14.05
N LEU A 506 4.94 -17.27 14.25
CA LEU A 506 3.62 -16.66 14.48
C LEU A 506 3.53 -15.92 15.81
N SER A 507 4.35 -16.27 16.82
CA SER A 507 4.38 -15.52 18.08
C SER A 507 4.68 -14.05 17.87
N ARG A 508 5.43 -13.67 16.82
CA ARG A 508 5.72 -12.26 16.51
C ARG A 508 4.46 -11.43 16.20
N LEU A 509 3.36 -12.05 15.75
CA LEU A 509 2.08 -11.37 15.51
C LEU A 509 1.46 -10.77 16.79
N THR A 510 1.87 -11.26 17.96
CA THR A 510 1.37 -10.81 19.26
C THR A 510 2.23 -9.71 19.88
N SER A 511 3.36 -9.34 19.25
CA SER A 511 4.32 -8.38 19.79
C SER A 511 3.75 -6.98 19.85
N GLN A 512 3.92 -6.31 21.00
CA GLN A 512 3.56 -4.88 21.15
C GLN A 512 4.30 -3.99 20.14
N ASN A 513 5.48 -4.41 19.67
CA ASN A 513 6.29 -3.68 18.69
C ASN A 513 6.07 -4.13 17.24
N TYR A 514 5.03 -4.92 16.96
CA TYR A 514 4.79 -5.47 15.62
C TYR A 514 4.60 -4.38 14.57
N ASN A 515 3.96 -3.26 14.92
CA ASN A 515 3.69 -2.19 13.95
C ASN A 515 4.98 -1.48 13.47
N GLN A 516 5.99 -1.40 14.33
CA GLN A 516 7.31 -0.88 13.98
C GLN A 516 8.19 -1.96 13.30
N ASN A 517 7.96 -3.23 13.62
CA ASN A 517 8.75 -4.37 13.18
C ASN A 517 7.92 -5.43 12.43
N HIS A 518 7.19 -4.98 11.42
CA HIS A 518 6.34 -5.86 10.60
C HIS A 518 7.14 -7.03 10.04
N THR A 519 6.45 -8.15 9.91
CA THR A 519 7.03 -9.38 9.39
C THR A 519 6.09 -9.94 8.34
N TYR A 520 6.62 -10.23 7.16
CA TYR A 520 5.89 -10.94 6.12
C TYR A 520 5.65 -12.41 6.52
N TYR A 521 4.48 -12.95 6.19
CA TYR A 521 4.11 -14.34 6.42
C TYR A 521 3.78 -15.09 5.14
N VAL A 522 2.51 -15.11 4.75
CA VAL A 522 2.06 -15.75 3.52
C VAL A 522 1.85 -14.64 2.51
N ASP A 523 2.94 -14.23 1.87
CA ASP A 523 2.97 -13.04 1.03
C ASP A 523 3.00 -13.38 -0.47
N GLY A 524 3.23 -14.66 -0.81
CA GLY A 524 3.21 -15.13 -2.19
C GLY A 524 1.78 -15.27 -2.74
N SER A 525 1.63 -15.09 -4.05
CA SER A 525 0.36 -15.30 -4.75
C SER A 525 0.10 -16.80 -4.94
N PRO A 526 -1.11 -17.31 -4.59
CA PRO A 526 -1.52 -18.66 -4.97
C PRO A 526 -1.67 -18.81 -6.49
N VAL A 527 -1.31 -19.99 -6.99
CA VAL A 527 -1.46 -20.43 -8.37
C VAL A 527 -2.31 -21.69 -8.38
N ILE A 528 -3.34 -21.70 -9.22
CA ILE A 528 -4.28 -22.80 -9.34
C ILE A 528 -4.07 -23.51 -10.67
N PHE A 529 -4.07 -24.84 -10.65
CA PHE A 529 -4.01 -25.67 -11.85
C PHE A 529 -4.68 -27.01 -11.61
N ASP A 530 -5.18 -27.64 -12.68
CA ASP A 530 -5.64 -29.03 -12.58
C ASP A 530 -4.48 -29.98 -12.87
N ALA A 531 -4.38 -31.05 -12.09
CA ALA A 531 -3.33 -32.06 -12.22
C ALA A 531 -3.90 -33.47 -12.05
N TYR A 532 -3.19 -34.46 -12.58
CA TYR A 532 -3.57 -35.86 -12.49
C TYR A 532 -2.64 -36.61 -11.52
N ASP A 533 -3.24 -37.23 -10.50
CA ASP A 533 -2.57 -38.08 -9.53
C ASP A 533 -3.50 -39.24 -9.15
N GLY A 534 -3.53 -40.25 -10.02
CA GLY A 534 -4.49 -41.37 -9.95
C GLY A 534 -5.95 -40.99 -10.26
N ALA A 535 -6.29 -39.71 -10.15
CA ALA A 535 -7.51 -39.05 -10.61
C ALA A 535 -7.20 -37.56 -10.87
N TRP A 536 -8.05 -36.89 -11.66
CA TRP A 536 -7.97 -35.44 -11.83
C TRP A 536 -8.35 -34.70 -10.55
N LYS A 537 -7.55 -33.69 -10.20
CA LYS A 537 -7.67 -32.83 -9.01
C LYS A 537 -7.42 -31.38 -9.39
N THR A 538 -7.93 -30.44 -8.61
CA THR A 538 -7.51 -29.03 -8.68
C THR A 538 -6.53 -28.78 -7.56
N LEU A 539 -5.33 -28.36 -7.91
CA LEU A 539 -4.27 -28.09 -6.97
C LEU A 539 -4.03 -26.58 -6.88
N LEU A 540 -3.78 -26.12 -5.66
CA LEU A 540 -3.26 -24.79 -5.37
C LEU A 540 -1.80 -24.94 -4.95
N SER A 541 -0.91 -24.17 -5.55
CA SER A 541 0.47 -24.00 -5.10
C SER A 541 0.72 -22.55 -4.73
N ALA A 542 1.41 -22.31 -3.63
CA ALA A 542 1.74 -20.97 -3.17
C ALA A 542 3.11 -20.95 -2.47
N THR A 543 3.64 -19.75 -2.30
CA THR A 543 4.91 -19.52 -1.62
C THR A 543 4.69 -18.58 -0.44
N ALA A 544 5.59 -18.59 0.53
CA ALA A 544 5.58 -17.58 1.59
C ALA A 544 6.09 -16.20 1.11
N GLY A 545 6.58 -16.08 -0.13
CA GLY A 545 7.15 -14.83 -0.64
C GLY A 545 8.25 -14.29 0.27
N ALA A 546 8.17 -13.00 0.64
CA ALA A 546 9.08 -12.36 1.57
C ALA A 546 9.03 -12.96 3.00
N GLY A 547 7.99 -13.74 3.32
CA GLY A 547 7.86 -14.38 4.62
C GLY A 547 8.77 -15.59 4.83
N GLY A 548 9.34 -16.17 3.78
CA GLY A 548 10.40 -17.15 3.94
C GLY A 548 10.52 -18.17 2.81
N GLN A 549 11.56 -19.00 2.92
CA GLN A 549 11.87 -20.03 1.94
C GLN A 549 11.01 -21.26 2.17
N LEU A 550 9.84 -21.30 1.53
CA LEU A 550 8.99 -22.48 1.41
C LEU A 550 8.02 -22.35 0.22
N VAL A 551 7.62 -23.51 -0.31
CA VAL A 551 6.50 -23.70 -1.23
C VAL A 551 5.58 -24.72 -0.57
N TYR A 552 4.27 -24.54 -0.71
CA TYR A 552 3.27 -25.47 -0.21
C TYR A 552 2.19 -25.68 -1.26
N GLY A 553 1.53 -26.84 -1.20
CA GLY A 553 0.46 -27.21 -2.11
C GLY A 553 -0.75 -27.76 -1.35
N LEU A 554 -1.95 -27.49 -1.86
CA LEU A 554 -3.23 -27.96 -1.35
C LEU A 554 -4.04 -28.58 -2.49
N ASP A 555 -4.80 -29.62 -2.19
CA ASP A 555 -5.88 -30.13 -3.05
C ASP A 555 -7.16 -29.36 -2.67
N VAL A 556 -7.74 -28.62 -3.62
CA VAL A 556 -8.74 -27.55 -3.38
C VAL A 556 -10.05 -27.66 -4.14
#